data_AF-A0A351SQD9-F1
#
_entry.id   AF-A0A351SQD9-F1
#
_cell.length_a   1.000
_cell.length_b   1.000
_cell.length_c   1.000
_cell.angle_alpha   90.00
_cell.angle_beta   90.00
_cell.angle_gamma   90.00
#
_symmetry.space_group_name_H-M   'P 1'
#
loop_
_entity.id
_entity.type
_entity.pdbx_description
1 polymer ?
#
loop_
_entity_poly.entity_id
_entity_poly.type
_entity_poly.pdbx_seq_one_letter_code
_entity_poly.pdbx_strand_id
1 'polypeptide(L)'
;MFQLIKNYVSKMKIEDVRKFALKNGIELSDSELDFVYRFVKKNYEALYANPNIDLSKYKNHFSEENYQKIMKLVTEYKAKYLGM
;
A
#
# COMPACT_ATOMS: atom_id res chain seq x y z
N MET A 1 16.90 9.89 5.99
CA MET A 1 16.01 8.76 5.60
C MET A 1 14.78 9.25 4.83
N PHE A 2 14.01 10.21 5.35
CA PHE A 2 12.78 10.71 4.72
C PHE A 2 12.96 11.21 3.26
N GLN A 3 14.03 11.95 2.96
CA GLN A 3 14.29 12.43 1.60
C GLN A 3 14.49 11.29 0.58
N LEU A 4 15.04 10.13 1.00
CA LEU A 4 15.18 8.96 0.13
C LEU A 4 13.81 8.36 -0.20
N ILE A 5 12.92 8.28 0.79
CA ILE A 5 11.55 7.79 0.62
C ILE A 5 10.78 8.73 -0.31
N LYS A 6 10.86 10.05 -0.09
CA LYS A 6 10.24 11.05 -0.96
C LYS A 6 10.71 10.93 -2.41
N ASN A 7 12.03 10.83 -2.63
CA ASN A 7 12.59 10.66 -3.96
C ASN A 7 12.13 9.34 -4.61
N TYR A 8 12.06 8.25 -3.85
CA TYR A 8 11.55 6.98 -4.34
C TYR A 8 10.08 7.09 -4.77
N VAL A 9 9.20 7.58 -3.89
CA VAL A 9 7.76 7.73 -4.17
C VAL A 9 7.52 8.67 -5.35
N SER A 10 8.32 9.73 -5.51
CA SER A 10 8.20 10.64 -6.66
C SER A 10 8.42 9.93 -8.01
N LYS A 11 9.35 8.96 -8.05
CA LYS A 11 9.71 8.18 -9.24
C LYS A 11 8.90 6.89 -9.40
N MET A 12 8.14 6.50 -8.37
CA MET A 12 7.31 5.30 -8.38
C MET A 12 6.29 5.36 -9.51
N LYS A 13 6.22 4.28 -10.30
CA LYS A 13 5.25 4.08 -11.37
C LYS A 13 4.13 3.16 -10.90
N ILE A 14 2.99 3.23 -11.57
CA ILE A 14 1.86 2.33 -11.30
C ILE A 14 2.24 0.86 -11.50
N GLU A 15 3.15 0.58 -12.44
CA GLU A 15 3.69 -0.76 -12.67
C GLU A 15 4.49 -1.30 -11.48
N ASP A 16 5.16 -0.44 -10.71
CA ASP A 16 5.89 -0.87 -9.52
C ASP A 16 4.92 -1.40 -8.46
N VAL A 17 3.78 -0.74 -8.31
CA VAL A 17 2.67 -1.19 -7.44
C VAL A 17 2.10 -2.51 -7.93
N ARG A 18 1.86 -2.64 -9.25
CA ARG A 18 1.37 -3.89 -9.85
C ARG A 18 2.33 -5.05 -9.60
N LYS A 19 3.63 -4.86 -9.89
CA LYS A 19 4.66 -5.89 -9.67
C LYS A 19 4.77 -6.27 -8.20
N PHE A 20 4.68 -5.30 -7.29
CA PHE A 20 4.67 -5.57 -5.86
C PHE A 20 3.45 -6.38 -5.42
N ALA A 21 2.25 -6.00 -5.87
CA ALA A 21 1.02 -6.74 -5.57
C ALA A 21 1.09 -8.19 -6.08
N LEU A 22 1.48 -8.38 -7.34
CA LEU A 22 1.62 -9.70 -7.97
C LEU A 22 2.64 -10.58 -7.24
N LYS A 23 3.79 -10.03 -6.83
CA LYS A 23 4.81 -10.75 -6.05
C LYS A 23 4.27 -11.28 -4.71
N ASN A 24 3.25 -10.63 -4.16
CA ASN A 24 2.59 -11.03 -2.91
C ASN A 24 1.26 -11.78 -3.16
N GLY A 25 0.99 -12.24 -4.40
CA GLY A 25 -0.20 -13.02 -4.73
C GLY A 25 -1.51 -12.22 -4.76
N ILE A 26 -1.42 -10.91 -5.00
CA ILE A 26 -2.55 -9.99 -5.08
C ILE A 26 -2.70 -9.50 -6.52
N GLU A 27 -3.82 -9.86 -7.16
CA GLU A 27 -4.16 -9.44 -8.51
C GLU A 27 -5.15 -8.29 -8.44
N LEU A 28 -4.63 -7.06 -8.53
CA LEU A 28 -5.44 -5.85 -8.50
C LEU A 28 -6.02 -5.59 -9.89
N SER A 29 -7.33 -5.32 -9.95
CA SER A 29 -7.96 -4.71 -11.13
C SER A 29 -7.38 -3.32 -11.40
N ASP A 30 -7.58 -2.77 -12.60
CA ASP A 30 -7.05 -1.44 -12.95
C ASP A 30 -7.56 -0.34 -12.00
N SER A 31 -8.82 -0.44 -11.55
CA SER A 31 -9.41 0.49 -10.57
C SER A 31 -8.77 0.37 -9.18
N GLU A 32 -8.58 -0.85 -8.68
CA GLU A 32 -7.90 -1.10 -7.40
C GLU A 32 -6.44 -0.63 -7.45
N LEU A 33 -5.76 -0.91 -8.57
CA LEU A 33 -4.38 -0.52 -8.79
C LEU A 33 -4.21 1.00 -8.83
N ASP A 34 -5.07 1.71 -9.57
CA ASP A 34 -5.07 3.18 -9.60
C ASP A 34 -5.31 3.75 -8.21
N PHE A 35 -6.27 3.18 -7.46
CA PHE A 35 -6.54 3.58 -6.09
C PHE A 35 -5.31 3.41 -5.18
N VAL A 36 -4.68 2.23 -5.15
CA VAL A 36 -3.49 1.96 -4.33
C VAL A 36 -2.34 2.90 -4.69
N TYR A 37 -2.09 3.08 -5.98
CA TYR A 37 -1.04 3.96 -6.48
C TYR A 37 -1.24 5.40 -6.00
N ARG A 38 -2.45 5.95 -6.15
CA ARG A 38 -2.79 7.29 -5.67
C ARG A 38 -2.74 7.38 -4.15
N PHE A 39 -3.22 6.35 -3.45
CA PHE A 39 -3.22 6.29 -1.99
C PHE A 39 -1.79 6.38 -1.44
N VAL A 40 -0.87 5.57 -1.96
CA VAL A 40 0.54 5.59 -1.53
C VAL A 40 1.18 6.94 -1.85
N LYS A 41 1.02 7.44 -3.08
CA LYS A 41 1.60 8.73 -3.47
C LYS A 41 1.09 9.91 -2.64
N LYS A 42 -0.18 9.89 -2.23
CA LYS A 42 -0.78 10.97 -1.44
C LYS A 42 -0.46 10.87 0.05
N ASN A 43 -0.36 9.65 0.59
CA ASN A 43 -0.33 9.43 2.04
C ASN A 43 1.03 8.97 2.58
N TYR A 44 2.07 8.79 1.76
CA TYR A 44 3.37 8.28 2.22
C TYR A 44 4.00 9.11 3.35
N GLU A 45 3.81 10.44 3.35
CA GLU A 45 4.33 11.33 4.41
C GLU A 45 3.63 11.06 5.74
N ALA A 46 2.30 10.94 5.70
CA ALA A 46 1.49 10.62 6.87
C ALA A 46 1.78 9.20 7.40
N LEU A 47 1.92 8.22 6.49
CA LEU A 47 2.30 6.85 6.82
C LEU A 47 3.69 6.75 7.47
N TYR A 48 4.63 7.58 7.00
CA TYR A 48 5.96 7.65 7.58
C TYR A 48 5.96 8.23 9.00
N ALA A 49 5.15 9.27 9.24
CA ALA A 49 5.02 9.89 10.56
C ALA A 49 4.19 9.03 11.54
N ASN A 50 3.12 8.39 11.05
CA ASN A 50 2.26 7.51 11.83
C ASN A 50 1.82 6.29 10.99
N PRO A 51 2.35 5.09 11.26
CA PRO A 51 2.01 3.88 10.51
C PRO A 51 0.61 3.33 10.83
N ASN A 52 -0.08 3.85 11.85
CA ASN A 52 -1.41 3.40 12.26
C ASN A 52 -2.52 4.17 11.54
N ILE A 53 -2.70 3.83 10.26
CA ILE A 53 -3.85 4.23 9.46
C ILE A 53 -4.93 3.15 9.52
N ASP A 54 -6.18 3.58 9.74
CA ASP A 54 -7.36 2.74 9.60
C ASP A 54 -7.66 2.52 8.11
N LEU A 55 -7.37 1.31 7.62
CA LEU A 55 -7.63 0.92 6.23
C LEU A 55 -9.09 0.49 5.99
N SER A 56 -9.86 0.30 7.06
CA SER A 56 -11.26 -0.14 7.04
C SER A 56 -12.14 0.76 6.17
N LYS A 57 -11.87 2.07 6.15
CA LYS A 57 -12.58 3.07 5.34
C LYS A 57 -12.41 2.88 3.84
N TYR A 58 -11.38 2.16 3.40
CA TYR A 58 -11.09 1.96 1.99
C TYR A 58 -11.57 0.60 1.46
N LYS A 59 -12.26 -0.20 2.30
CA LYS A 59 -12.75 -1.53 1.92
C LYS A 59 -13.55 -1.51 0.61
N ASN A 60 -14.38 -0.49 0.40
CA ASN A 60 -15.22 -0.35 -0.79
C ASN A 60 -14.47 -0.09 -2.10
N HIS A 61 -13.15 0.18 -2.04
CA HIS A 61 -12.31 0.31 -3.23
C HIS A 61 -11.71 -1.01 -3.70
N PHE A 62 -11.94 -2.10 -2.97
CA PHE A 62 -11.36 -3.41 -3.25
C PHE A 62 -12.44 -4.48 -3.35
N SER A 63 -12.15 -5.53 -4.10
CA SER A 63 -12.84 -6.80 -3.94
C SER A 63 -12.61 -7.34 -2.52
N GLU A 64 -13.56 -8.11 -1.99
CA GLU A 64 -13.42 -8.70 -0.65
C GLU A 64 -12.13 -9.53 -0.56
N GLU A 65 -11.82 -10.31 -1.59
CA GLU A 65 -10.60 -11.13 -1.63
C GLU A 65 -9.32 -10.27 -1.55
N ASN A 66 -9.19 -9.26 -2.43
CA ASN A 66 -8.01 -8.40 -2.42
C ASN A 66 -7.90 -7.59 -1.13
N TYR A 67 -9.03 -7.13 -0.58
CA TYR A 67 -9.04 -6.43 0.69
C TYR A 67 -8.44 -7.28 1.82
N GLN A 68 -8.89 -8.54 1.95
CA GLN A 68 -8.37 -9.47 2.96
C GLN A 68 -6.87 -9.73 2.77
N LYS A 69 -6.42 -9.95 1.52
CA LYS A 69 -5.00 -10.16 1.20
C LYS A 69 -4.15 -8.93 1.53
N ILE A 70 -4.62 -7.72 1.21
CA ILE A 70 -3.93 -6.46 1.52
C ILE A 70 -3.84 -6.25 3.03
N MET A 71 -4.93 -6.47 3.78
CA MET A 71 -4.94 -6.33 5.23
C MET A 71 -3.94 -7.28 5.89
N LYS A 72 -3.90 -8.53 5.43
CA LYS A 72 -2.90 -9.51 5.86
C LYS A 72 -1.47 -9.01 5.57
N LEU A 73 -1.20 -8.57 4.35
CA LEU A 73 0.12 -8.08 3.94
C LEU A 73 0.57 -6.87 4.77
N VAL A 74 -0.33 -5.91 5.02
CA VAL A 74 -0.04 -4.75 5.87
C VAL A 74 0.29 -5.19 7.29
N THR A 75 -0.48 -6.14 7.84
CA THR A 75 -0.26 -6.67 9.19
C THR A 75 1.10 -7.35 9.29
N GLU A 76 1.46 -8.19 8.32
CA GLU A 76 2.76 -8.87 8.26
C GLU A 76 3.94 -7.88 8.20
N TYR A 77 3.82 -6.82 7.40
CA TYR A 77 4.87 -5.80 7.31
C TYR A 77 4.94 -4.94 8.58
N LYS A 78 3.82 -4.63 9.23
CA LYS A 78 3.82 -3.95 10.53
C LYS A 78 4.52 -4.80 11.59
N ALA A 79 4.18 -6.09 11.69
CA ALA A 79 4.83 -7.00 12.62
C ALA A 79 6.34 -7.10 12.35
N LYS A 80 6.72 -7.28 11.08
CA LYS A 80 8.12 -7.46 10.67
C LYS A 80 9.00 -6.24 10.93
N TYR A 81 8.49 -5.02 10.66
CA TYR A 81 9.32 -3.81 10.67
C TYR A 81 9.06 -2.88 11.86
N LEU A 82 7.91 -3.00 12.53
CA LEU A 82 7.53 -2.18 13.68
C LEU A 82 7.45 -2.99 14.99
N GLY A 83 7.51 -4.32 14.92
CA GLY A 83 7.37 -5.19 16.10
C GLY A 83 5.99 -5.14 16.75
N MET A 84 4.95 -4.82 15.96
CA MET A 84 3.55 -4.70 16.39
C MET A 84 2.74 -5.97 16.10
#